data_AF-A0A2V8LWU0-F1
#
_entry.id   AF-A0A2V8LWU0-F1
#
_cell.length_a   1.000
_cell.length_b   1.000
_cell.length_c   1.000
_cell.angle_alpha   90.00
_cell.angle_beta   90.00
_cell.angle_gamma   90.00
#
_symmetry.space_group_name_H-M   'P 1'
#
loop_
_entity.id
_entity.type
_entity.pdbx_description
1 polymer ?
#
loop_
_entity_poly.entity_id
_entity_poly.type
_entity_poly.pdbx_seq_one_letter_code
_entity_poly.pdbx_strand_id
1 'polypeptide(L)' 'MKLRDLYARPGLTFSIEFFPPKTPEGDAALFREVEILKTLNPAFCSVTYGPSHHHPHPLNIQLNRCGL' A
#
# COMPACT_ATOMS: atom_id res chain seq x y z
N MET A 1 -3.98 -4.25 13.10
CA MET A 1 -5.01 -5.22 12.69
C MET A 1 -4.33 -6.39 12.00
N LYS A 2 -4.76 -7.64 12.21
CA LYS A 2 -4.19 -8.80 11.49
C LYS A 2 -5.07 -9.14 10.29
N LEU A 3 -4.48 -9.71 9.23
CA LEU A 3 -5.22 -10.16 8.04
C LEU A 3 -6.34 -11.15 8.39
N ARG A 4 -6.10 -12.07 9.34
CA ARG A 4 -7.14 -12.98 9.82
C ARG A 4 -8.37 -12.25 10.36
N ASP A 5 -8.17 -11.13 11.05
CA ASP A 5 -9.26 -10.36 11.64
C ASP A 5 -10.03 -9.56 10.58
N LEU A 6 -9.39 -9.23 9.44
CA LEU A 6 -10.05 -8.63 8.27
C LEU A 6 -10.98 -9.63 7.58
N TYR A 7 -10.46 -10.82 7.25
CA TYR A 7 -11.22 -11.85 6.53
C TYR A 7 -12.33 -12.52 7.35
N ALA A 8 -12.29 -12.40 8.69
CA ALA A 8 -13.36 -12.88 9.56
C ALA A 8 -14.63 -11.99 9.52
N ARG A 9 -14.54 -10.78 8.95
CA ARG A 9 -15.67 -9.84 8.87
C ARG A 9 -16.53 -10.13 7.63
N PRO A 10 -17.85 -10.02 7.71
CA PRO A 10 -18.71 -10.13 6.53
C PRO A 10 -18.49 -8.94 5.58
N GLY A 11 -18.50 -9.21 4.27
CA GLY A 11 -18.36 -8.19 3.22
C GLY A 11 -17.16 -8.42 2.29
N LEU A 12 -17.06 -7.58 1.26
CA LEU A 12 -15.95 -7.63 0.31
C LEU A 12 -14.65 -7.16 0.99
N THR A 13 -13.63 -8.01 0.99
CA THR A 13 -12.26 -7.60 1.32
C THR A 13 -11.53 -7.24 0.04
N PHE A 14 -11.36 -5.95 -0.21
CA PHE A 14 -10.61 -5.39 -1.34
C PHE A 14 -9.24 -4.89 -0.87
N SER A 15 -8.21 -5.12 -1.68
CA SER A 15 -6.84 -4.70 -1.40
C SER A 15 -6.14 -4.24 -2.67
N ILE A 16 -5.08 -3.44 -2.51
CA ILE A 16 -4.28 -2.91 -3.62
C ILE A 16 -2.82 -3.32 -3.42
N GLU A 17 -2.15 -3.76 -4.48
CA GLU A 17 -0.71 -4.04 -4.47
C GLU A 17 0.03 -2.97 -5.28
N PHE A 18 1.12 -2.46 -4.70
CA PHE A 18 2.02 -1.51 -5.35
C PHE A 18 3.35 -2.16 -5.71
N PHE A 19 3.95 -1.66 -6.79
CA PHE A 19 5.33 -1.97 -7.13
C PHE A 19 6.20 -0.78 -6.73
N PRO A 20 7.32 -1.00 -6.02
CA PRO A 20 8.17 0.09 -5.61
C PRO A 20 8.77 0.78 -6.84
N PRO A 21 8.78 2.12 -6.87
CA PRO A 21 9.37 2.87 -7.97
C PRO A 21 10.88 2.64 -8.02
N LYS A 22 11.48 3.04 -9.13
CA LYS A 22 12.94 2.95 -9.34
C LYS A 22 13.64 4.30 -9.18
N THR A 23 12.89 5.39 -8.97
CA THR A 23 13.42 6.75 -8.90
C THR A 23 12.71 7.57 -7.82
N PRO A 24 13.36 8.61 -7.26
CA PRO A 24 12.75 9.52 -6.27
C PRO A 24 11.49 10.23 -6.78
N GLU A 25 11.45 10.58 -8.07
CA GLU A 25 10.26 11.18 -8.69
C GLU A 25 9.10 10.18 -8.75
N GLY A 26 9.44 8.91 -8.97
CA GLY A 26 8.50 7.80 -8.91
C GLY A 26 7.92 7.60 -7.52
N ASP A 27 8.73 7.78 -6.45
CA ASP A 27 8.25 7.75 -5.07
C ASP A 27 7.23 8.86 -4.83
N ALA A 28 7.55 10.09 -5.22
CA ALA A 28 6.62 11.22 -5.10
C ALA A 28 5.32 11.00 -5.88
N ALA A 29 5.39 10.38 -7.07
CA ALA A 29 4.21 10.01 -7.83
C ALA A 29 3.39 8.93 -7.12
N LEU A 30 4.03 7.87 -6.64
CA LEU A 30 3.36 6.81 -5.89
C LEU A 30 2.63 7.35 -4.67
N PHE A 31 3.24 8.23 -3.88
CA PHE A 31 2.58 8.81 -2.71
C PHE A 31 1.32 9.62 -3.08
N ARG A 32 1.33 10.35 -4.20
CA ARG A 32 0.13 11.06 -4.68
C ARG A 32 -0.99 10.08 -5.06
N GLU A 33 -0.65 9.03 -5.80
CA GLU A 33 -1.62 8.01 -6.21
C GLU A 33 -2.18 7.24 -5.01
N VAL A 34 -1.34 6.93 -4.01
CA VAL A 34 -1.77 6.30 -2.76
C VAL A 34 -2.84 7.13 -2.05
N GLU A 35 -2.69 8.46 -1.99
CA GLU A 35 -3.71 9.32 -1.38
C GLU A 35 -5.05 9.28 -2.12
N ILE A 36 -5.02 9.20 -3.46
CA ILE A 36 -6.24 9.04 -4.26
C ILE A 36 -6.88 7.67 -3.99
N LEU A 37 -6.08 6.60 -4.03
CA LEU A 37 -6.56 5.22 -3.88
C LEU A 37 -7.04 4.91 -2.46
N LYS A 38 -6.55 5.62 -1.43
CA LYS A 38 -7.08 5.51 -0.05
C LYS A 38 -8.57 5.87 0.04
N THR A 39 -9.09 6.70 -0.88
CA THR A 39 -10.53 7.03 -0.92
C THR A 39 -11.42 5.83 -1.28
N LEU A 40 -10.84 4.79 -1.89
CA LEU A 40 -11.54 3.53 -2.19
C LEU A 40 -11.68 2.62 -0.96
N ASN A 41 -11.15 3.04 0.20
CA ASN A 41 -11.18 2.32 1.46
C ASN A 41 -10.71 0.85 1.37
N PRO A 42 -9.52 0.57 0.79
CA PRO A 42 -8.97 -0.78 0.77
C PRO A 42 -8.74 -1.30 2.19
N ALA A 43 -9.03 -2.58 2.41
CA ALA A 43 -8.82 -3.24 3.70
C ALA A 43 -7.33 -3.27 4.11
N PHE A 44 -6.45 -3.36 3.11
CA PHE A 44 -4.99 -3.22 3.25
C PHE A 44 -4.37 -2.94 1.88
N CYS A 45 -3.10 -2.48 1.89
CA CYS A 45 -2.27 -2.48 0.68
C CYS A 45 -0.98 -3.26 0.93
N SER A 46 -0.43 -3.84 -0.13
CA SER A 46 0.85 -4.54 -0.13
C SER A 46 1.85 -3.83 -1.05
N VAL A 47 3.13 -4.12 -0.84
CA VAL A 47 4.22 -3.72 -1.74
C VAL A 47 4.96 -4.98 -2.15
N THR A 48 5.14 -5.18 -3.45
CA THR A 48 5.90 -6.32 -3.96
C THR A 48 7.36 -6.21 -3.52
N TYR A 49 7.95 -7.34 -3.09
CA TYR A 49 9.39 -7.45 -2.84
C TYR A 49 10.06 -8.25 -3.97
N GLY A 50 10.69 -7.56 -4.91
CA GLY A 50 11.37 -8.13 -6.06
C GLY A 50 12.90 -7.90 -6.06
N PRO A 51 13.67 -8.74 -6.77
CA PRO A 51 15.13 -8.71 -6.80
C PRO A 51 15.73 -7.45 -7.45
N SER A 52 14.94 -6.68 -8.19
CA SER A 52 15.36 -5.41 -8.81
C SER A 52 15.20 -4.20 -7.89
N HIS A 53 14.77 -4.40 -6.64
CA HIS A 53 14.49 -3.33 -5.69
C HIS A 53 15.77 -2.94 -4.94
N HIS A 54 16.65 -2.20 -5.61
CA HIS A 54 17.78 -1.51 -4.99
C HIS A 54 17.40 -0.05 -4.76
N HIS A 55 16.61 0.22 -3.72
CA HIS A 55 16.32 1.59 -3.29
C HIS A 55 17.27 1.98 -2.14
N PRO A 56 17.91 3.17 -2.18
CA PRO A 56 18.81 3.62 -1.11
C PRO A 56 18.07 3.96 0.19
N HIS A 57 16.74 4.04 0.17
CA HIS A 57 15.90 4.38 1.31
C HIS A 57 14.71 3.42 1.44
N PRO A 58 14.33 3.03 2.68
CA PRO A 58 13.12 2.25 2.88
C PRO A 58 11.90 3.05 2.45
N LEU A 59 11.10 2.49 1.53
CA LEU A 59 9.77 3.00 1.19
C LEU A 59 8.84 2.75 2.37
N ASN A 60 8.81 3.70 3.31
CA ASN A 60 7.82 3.73 4.38
C ASN A 60 6.51 4.29 3.82
N ILE A 61 5.76 3.47 3.08
CA ILE A 61 4.34 3.72 2.84
C ILE A 61 3.63 3.46 4.17
N GLN A 62 3.66 4.44 5.07
CA GLN A 62 2.83 4.41 6.26
C GLN A 62 1.39 4.55 5.79
N LEU A 63 0.71 3.41 5.61
CA LEU A 63 -0.75 3.31 5.58
C LEU A 63 -1.27 3.65 6.98
N ASN A 64 -1.06 4.90 7.41
CA ASN A 64 -1.62 5.42 8.64
C ASN A 64 -3.15 5.43 8.44
N ARG A 65 -3.78 4.37 8.97
CA ARG A 65 -5.21 4.18 9.18
C ARG A 65 -6.09 4.54 7.99
N CYS A 66 -6.26 3.58 7.08
CA CYS A 66 -7.52 3.49 6.34
C CYS A 66 -8.61 3.13 7.36
N GLY A 67 -9.33 4.16 7.85
CA GLY A 67 -10.61 4.09 8.57
C GLY A 67 -10.76 3.07 9.71
N LEU A 68 -10.50 3.52 10.95
CA LEU A 68 -11.46 3.35 12.04
C LEU A 68 -12.19 4.68 12.18
#